data_AF-A0A352PM67-F1
#
_entry.id   AF-A0A352PM67-F1
#
_cell.length_a   1.000
_cell.length_b   1.000
_cell.length_c   1.000
_cell.angle_alpha   90.00
_cell.angle_beta   90.00
_cell.angle_gamma   90.00
#
_symmetry.space_group_name_H-M   'P 1'
#
loop_
_entity.id
_entity.type
_entity.pdbx_description
1 polymer ?
#
loop_
_entity_poly.entity_id
_entity_poly.type
_entity_poly.pdbx_seq_one_letter_code
_entity_poly.pdbx_strand_id
1 'polypeptide(L)'
;MRRIENCTQNVQQFIRIGLAACKAGREGKNLKSNRLLRKRNKFAKKNFTIEDYDSIIQYTSDSPLEANSWKQDKIAYLEHRIKRGYVLKGSAYIPNDAFNPNSPKLDKEAILRKIREDK
;
A
#
# COMPACT_ATOMS: atom_id res chain seq x y z
N MET A 1 11.28 -12.24 12.15
CA MET A 1 9.90 -12.29 11.61
C MET A 1 8.95 -11.73 12.66
N ARG A 2 8.42 -10.53 12.40
CA ARG A 2 7.50 -9.82 13.31
C ARG A 2 6.13 -10.52 13.36
N ARG A 3 5.39 -10.31 14.46
CA ARG A 3 4.05 -10.87 14.67
C ARG A 3 3.03 -10.19 13.75
N ILE A 4 2.17 -10.98 13.11
CA ILE A 4 1.13 -10.49 12.18
C ILE A 4 0.13 -9.61 12.91
N GLU A 5 -0.13 -9.90 14.18
CA GLU A 5 -1.06 -9.18 15.05
C GLU A 5 -0.70 -7.70 15.23
N ASN A 6 0.58 -7.34 15.02
CA ASN A 6 1.05 -5.95 15.10
C ASN A 6 0.76 -5.15 13.81
N CYS A 7 0.21 -5.79 12.78
CA CYS A 7 -0.14 -5.13 11.54
C CYS A 7 -1.59 -4.62 11.55
N THR A 8 -1.91 -3.69 10.67
CA THR A 8 -3.29 -3.26 10.42
C THR A 8 -4.16 -4.45 9.97
N GLN A 9 -5.49 -4.35 10.17
CA GLN A 9 -6.41 -5.45 9.83
C GLN A 9 -6.33 -5.87 8.35
N ASN A 10 -6.16 -4.91 7.43
CA ASN A 10 -6.00 -5.20 6.00
C ASN A 10 -4.69 -5.94 5.71
N VAL A 11 -3.59 -5.55 6.35
CA VAL A 11 -2.30 -6.23 6.20
C VAL A 11 -2.35 -7.63 6.80
N GLN A 12 -2.99 -7.81 7.96
CA GLN A 12 -3.22 -9.14 8.53
C GLN A 12 -3.96 -10.05 7.55
N GLN A 13 -5.06 -9.55 6.95
CA GLN A 13 -5.83 -10.31 5.97
C GLN A 13 -5.03 -10.61 4.71
N PHE A 14 -4.25 -9.65 4.21
CA PHE A 14 -3.34 -9.83 3.09
C PHE A 14 -2.33 -10.97 3.34
N ILE A 15 -1.70 -10.97 4.51
CA ILE A 15 -0.72 -11.99 4.91
C ILE A 15 -1.40 -13.36 5.04
N ARG A 16 -2.57 -13.43 5.70
CA ARG A 16 -3.35 -14.69 5.84
C ARG A 16 -3.69 -15.32 4.49
N ILE A 17 -4.10 -14.52 3.50
CA ILE A 17 -4.34 -15.03 2.13
C ILE A 17 -3.04 -15.53 1.49
N GLY A 18 -1.93 -14.83 1.70
CA GLY A 18 -0.59 -15.26 1.24
C GLY A 18 -0.16 -16.61 1.83
N LEU A 19 -0.30 -16.79 3.14
CA LEU A 19 0.00 -18.05 3.82
C LEU A 19 -0.88 -19.20 3.32
N ALA A 20 -2.17 -18.94 3.07
CA ALA A 20 -3.07 -19.92 2.48
C ALA A 20 -2.64 -20.32 1.06
N ALA A 21 -2.11 -19.39 0.26
CA ALA A 21 -1.56 -19.68 -1.06
C ALA A 21 -0.30 -20.55 -0.96
N CYS A 22 0.63 -20.21 -0.08
CA CYS A 22 1.84 -21.00 0.18
C CYS A 22 1.50 -22.43 0.61
N LYS A 23 0.52 -22.60 1.52
CA LYS A 23 0.04 -23.93 1.92
C LYS A 23 -0.52 -24.72 0.74
N ALA A 24 -1.38 -24.11 -0.08
CA ALA A 24 -1.90 -24.76 -1.28
C ALA A 24 -0.79 -25.16 -2.27
N GLY A 25 0.25 -24.34 -2.43
CA GLY A 25 1.43 -24.65 -3.25
C GLY A 25 2.22 -25.85 -2.73
N ARG A 26 2.48 -25.92 -1.42
CA ARG A 26 3.15 -27.06 -0.78
C ARG A 26 2.35 -28.36 -0.90
N GLU A 27 1.02 -28.28 -0.98
CA GLU A 27 0.12 -29.42 -1.22
C GLU A 27 0.03 -29.80 -2.71
N GLY A 28 0.82 -29.21 -3.61
CA GLY A 28 0.76 -29.46 -5.06
C GLY A 28 -0.46 -28.86 -5.76
N LYS A 29 -1.29 -28.06 -5.07
CA LYS A 29 -2.52 -27.45 -5.60
C LYS A 29 -2.22 -26.10 -6.27
N ASN A 30 -1.41 -26.13 -7.32
CA ASN A 30 -0.87 -24.93 -8.00
C ASN A 30 -1.96 -23.97 -8.51
N LEU A 31 -3.03 -24.48 -9.12
CA LEU A 31 -4.16 -23.65 -9.58
C LEU A 31 -4.83 -22.88 -8.42
N LYS A 32 -5.00 -23.54 -7.26
CA LYS A 32 -5.57 -22.92 -6.06
C LYS A 32 -4.63 -21.87 -5.48
N SER A 33 -3.34 -22.18 -5.39
CA SER A 33 -2.30 -21.23 -4.96
C SER A 33 -2.33 -19.95 -5.82
N ASN A 34 -2.32 -20.11 -7.15
CA ASN A 34 -2.36 -18.98 -8.08
C ASN A 34 -3.65 -18.14 -7.94
N ARG A 35 -4.81 -18.79 -7.75
CA ARG A 35 -6.08 -18.09 -7.51
C ARG A 35 -6.02 -17.25 -6.22
N LEU A 36 -5.42 -17.78 -5.16
CA LEU A 36 -5.26 -17.07 -3.89
C LEU A 36 -4.29 -15.89 -4.01
N LEU A 37 -3.16 -16.03 -4.72
CA LEU A 37 -2.23 -14.93 -4.97
C LEU A 37 -2.88 -13.80 -5.78
N ARG A 38 -3.68 -14.13 -6.81
CA ARG A 38 -4.46 -13.13 -7.56
C ARG A 38 -5.47 -12.42 -6.66
N LYS A 39 -6.18 -13.15 -5.81
CA LYS A 39 -7.12 -12.59 -4.83
C LYS A 39 -6.40 -11.65 -3.85
N ARG A 40 -5.24 -12.06 -3.33
CA ARG A 40 -4.38 -11.27 -2.45
C ARG A 40 -4.00 -9.93 -3.07
N ASN A 41 -3.47 -9.96 -4.30
CA ASN A 41 -3.04 -8.74 -4.98
C ASN A 41 -4.22 -7.82 -5.34
N LYS A 42 -5.38 -8.38 -5.73
CA LYS A 42 -6.61 -7.62 -5.94
C LYS A 42 -7.13 -6.97 -4.66
N PHE A 43 -7.01 -7.66 -3.53
CA PHE A 43 -7.41 -7.15 -2.21
C PHE A 43 -6.57 -5.94 -1.83
N ALA A 44 -5.23 -6.02 -1.93
CA ALA A 44 -4.35 -4.90 -1.63
C ALA A 44 -4.69 -3.65 -2.46
N LYS A 45 -4.79 -3.80 -3.78
CA LYS A 45 -5.11 -2.69 -4.70
C LYS A 45 -6.42 -1.96 -4.39
N LYS A 46 -7.38 -2.63 -3.76
CA LYS A 46 -8.72 -2.07 -3.49
C LYS A 46 -8.87 -1.51 -2.08
N ASN A 47 -8.16 -2.07 -1.11
CA ASN A 47 -8.42 -1.80 0.31
C ASN A 47 -7.24 -1.17 1.04
N PHE A 48 -6.01 -1.26 0.50
CA PHE A 48 -4.85 -0.70 1.20
C PHE A 48 -4.95 0.83 1.29
N THR A 49 -4.79 1.31 2.52
CA THR A 49 -4.52 2.69 2.88
C THR A 49 -3.02 2.93 2.99
N ILE A 50 -2.62 4.16 3.26
CA ILE A 50 -1.21 4.51 3.49
C ILE A 50 -0.67 3.83 4.74
N GLU A 51 -1.47 3.75 5.79
CA GLU A 51 -1.13 3.05 7.03
C GLU A 51 -0.92 1.55 6.77
N ASP A 52 -1.68 0.96 5.85
CA ASP A 52 -1.46 -0.43 5.42
C ASP A 52 -0.11 -0.60 4.71
N TYR A 53 0.29 0.37 3.87
CA TYR A 53 1.61 0.38 3.26
C TYR A 53 2.73 0.52 4.30
N ASP A 54 2.59 1.42 5.27
CA ASP A 54 3.56 1.56 6.35
C ASP A 54 3.67 0.29 7.20
N SER A 55 2.52 -0.32 7.51
CA SER A 55 2.45 -1.55 8.26
C SER A 55 3.10 -2.73 7.54
N ILE A 56 2.88 -2.91 6.23
CA ILE A 56 3.53 -4.00 5.46
C ILE A 56 5.03 -3.77 5.25
N ILE A 57 5.48 -2.52 5.07
CA ILE A 57 6.91 -2.17 5.02
C ILE A 57 7.57 -2.51 6.35
N GLN A 58 6.93 -2.15 7.45
CA GLN A 58 7.41 -2.47 8.80
C GLN A 58 7.44 -3.99 9.05
N TYR A 59 6.44 -4.72 8.57
CA TYR A 59 6.38 -6.18 8.69
C TYR A 59 7.48 -6.88 7.88
N THR A 60 7.79 -6.37 6.69
CA THR A 60 8.77 -6.95 5.76
C THR A 60 10.18 -6.38 5.94
N SER A 61 10.43 -5.59 6.98
CA SER A 61 11.72 -4.91 7.23
C SER A 61 12.93 -5.86 7.31
N ASP A 62 12.69 -7.10 7.75
CA ASP A 62 13.73 -8.14 7.86
C ASP A 62 14.18 -8.65 6.47
N SER A 63 13.46 -8.29 5.40
CA SER A 63 13.74 -8.60 4.00
C SER A 63 13.90 -7.30 3.19
N PRO A 64 15.13 -6.77 3.04
CA PRO A 64 15.36 -5.45 2.44
C PRO A 64 14.78 -5.29 1.03
N LEU A 65 14.85 -6.35 0.21
CA LEU A 65 14.30 -6.34 -1.15
C LEU A 65 12.77 -6.21 -1.14
N GLU A 66 12.10 -6.93 -0.24
CA GLU A 66 10.64 -6.90 -0.15
C GLU A 66 10.16 -5.56 0.43
N ALA A 67 10.80 -5.09 1.50
CA ALA A 67 10.50 -3.78 2.09
C ALA A 67 10.66 -2.65 1.07
N ASN A 68 11.72 -2.68 0.24
CA ASN A 68 11.93 -1.69 -0.81
C ASN A 68 10.87 -1.78 -1.92
N SER A 69 10.44 -2.98 -2.30
CA SER A 69 9.32 -3.13 -3.25
C SER A 69 8.05 -2.48 -2.72
N TRP A 70 7.72 -2.68 -1.43
CA TRP A 70 6.54 -2.06 -0.82
C TRP A 70 6.65 -0.55 -0.68
N LYS A 71 7.86 -0.01 -0.45
CA LYS A 71 8.11 1.45 -0.49
C LYS A 71 7.80 2.02 -1.87
N GLN A 72 8.23 1.36 -2.95
CA GLN A 72 7.93 1.82 -4.31
C GLN A 72 6.43 1.75 -4.61
N ASP A 73 5.74 0.69 -4.18
CA ASP A 73 4.29 0.58 -4.32
C ASP A 73 3.55 1.68 -3.55
N LYS A 74 4.03 2.04 -2.35
CA LYS A 74 3.51 3.17 -1.57
C LYS A 74 3.66 4.48 -2.34
N ILE A 75 4.82 4.75 -2.92
CA ILE A 75 5.06 5.96 -3.73
C ILE A 75 4.08 6.00 -4.92
N ALA A 76 3.95 4.91 -5.67
CA ALA A 76 3.02 4.82 -6.80
C ALA A 76 1.56 5.06 -6.38
N TYR A 77 1.15 4.56 -5.22
CA TYR A 77 -0.17 4.83 -4.64
C TYR A 77 -0.37 6.33 -4.36
N LEU A 78 0.61 6.98 -3.73
CA LEU A 78 0.56 8.42 -3.42
C LEU A 78 0.49 9.26 -4.70
N GLU A 79 1.35 8.97 -5.68
CA GLU A 79 1.35 9.67 -6.97
C GLU A 79 0.00 9.56 -7.68
N HIS A 80 -0.59 8.36 -7.71
CA HIS A 80 -1.89 8.14 -8.33
C HIS A 80 -3.01 8.93 -7.65
N ARG A 81 -2.99 9.04 -6.31
CA ARG A 81 -3.97 9.83 -5.54
C ARG A 81 -3.78 11.33 -5.77
N ILE A 82 -2.54 11.82 -5.75
CA ILE A 82 -2.22 13.24 -6.03
C ILE A 82 -2.66 13.63 -7.45
N LYS A 83 -2.36 12.80 -8.46
CA LYS A 83 -2.76 13.04 -9.86
C LYS A 83 -4.28 13.12 -10.03
N ARG A 84 -5.05 12.35 -9.24
CA ARG A 84 -6.51 12.40 -9.20
C ARG A 84 -7.08 13.55 -8.37
N GLY A 85 -6.24 14.50 -7.97
CA GLY A 85 -6.67 15.65 -7.19
C GLY A 85 -7.07 15.27 -5.77
N TYR A 86 -6.33 14.39 -5.10
CA TYR A 86 -6.47 14.21 -3.66
C TYR A 86 -5.34 14.94 -2.93
N VAL A 87 -5.67 15.65 -1.86
CA VAL A 87 -4.71 16.37 -1.00
C VAL A 87 -4.49 15.59 0.28
N LEU A 88 -3.23 15.49 0.71
CA LEU A 88 -2.86 14.93 2.02
C LEU A 88 -3.19 15.96 3.12
N LYS A 89 -4.09 15.61 4.05
CA LYS A 89 -4.38 16.39 5.25
C LYS A 89 -4.22 15.47 6.47
N GLY A 90 -3.14 15.66 7.24
CA GLY A 90 -2.77 14.71 8.28
C GLY A 90 -2.39 13.35 7.69
N SER A 91 -3.01 12.26 8.17
CA SER A 91 -2.83 10.89 7.66
C SER A 91 -3.81 10.49 6.54
N ALA A 92 -4.73 11.37 6.12
CA ALA A 92 -5.79 11.06 5.16
C ALA A 92 -5.67 11.85 3.85
N TYR A 93 -6.03 11.22 2.72
CA TYR A 93 -6.17 11.88 1.42
C TYR A 93 -7.63 12.21 1.12
N ILE A 94 -7.94 13.49 0.96
CA ILE A 94 -9.29 14.04 0.73
C ILE A 94 -9.38 14.55 -0.71
N PRO A 95 -10.49 14.36 -1.44
CA PRO A 95 -10.69 14.96 -2.76
C PRO A 95 -10.52 16.49 -2.70
N ASN A 96 -9.74 17.05 -3.61
CA ASN A 96 -9.47 18.48 -3.72
C ASN A 96 -10.74 19.28 -4.04
N ASP A 97 -11.72 18.63 -4.67
CA ASP A 97 -13.02 19.21 -5.01
C ASP A 97 -13.95 19.37 -3.80
N ALA A 98 -13.59 18.82 -2.63
CA ALA A 98 -14.41 18.89 -1.43
C ALA A 98 -14.28 20.19 -0.64
N PHE A 99 -13.33 21.09 -0.95
CA PHE A 99 -13.13 22.31 -0.16
C PHE A 99 -12.68 23.52 -0.99
N ASN A 100 -13.62 24.45 -1.15
CA ASN A 100 -13.45 25.90 -1.30
C ASN A 100 -12.57 26.40 -2.48
N PRO A 101 -13.14 27.11 -3.48
CA PRO A 101 -12.37 27.71 -4.57
C PRO A 101 -11.31 28.74 -4.14
N ASN A 102 -11.30 29.15 -2.86
CA ASN A 102 -10.31 30.05 -2.26
C ASN A 102 -9.22 29.34 -1.43
N SER A 103 -9.19 28.00 -1.41
CA SER A 103 -8.12 27.28 -0.71
C SER A 103 -6.79 27.48 -1.48
N PRO A 104 -5.65 27.74 -0.80
CA PRO A 104 -4.38 27.98 -1.47
C PRO A 104 -4.09 26.79 -2.38
N LYS A 105 -3.97 27.04 -3.69
CA LYS A 105 -3.62 26.02 -4.69
C LYS A 105 -2.32 25.36 -4.21
N LEU A 106 -2.43 24.17 -3.62
CA LEU A 106 -1.28 23.40 -3.21
C LEU A 106 -0.41 23.17 -4.44
N ASP A 107 0.83 23.63 -4.36
CA ASP A 107 1.79 23.51 -5.43
C ASP A 107 2.17 22.03 -5.60
N LYS A 108 1.44 21.36 -6.51
CA LYS A 108 1.59 19.94 -6.82
C LYS A 108 3.04 19.61 -7.20
N GLU A 109 3.77 20.57 -7.77
CA GLU A 109 5.19 20.44 -8.10
C GLU A 109 6.07 20.30 -6.85
N ALA A 110 5.79 21.06 -5.79
CA ALA A 110 6.59 21.04 -4.56
C ALA A 110 6.50 19.70 -3.81
N ILE A 111 5.31 19.08 -3.78
CA ILE A 111 5.11 17.76 -3.16
C ILE A 111 5.82 16.66 -3.97
N LEU A 112 5.70 16.70 -5.30
CA LEU A 112 6.38 15.74 -6.17
C LEU A 112 7.91 15.91 -6.15
N ARG A 113 8.41 17.14 -5.96
CA ARG A 113 9.83 17.43 -5.82
C ARG A 113 10.39 16.83 -4.53
N LYS A 114 9.70 16.99 -3.40
CA LYS A 114 10.10 16.41 -2.11
C LYS A 114 10.15 14.88 -2.13
N ILE A 115 9.17 14.23 -2.80
CA ILE A 115 9.17 12.77 -3.00
C ILE A 115 10.35 12.31 -3.88
N ARG A 116 10.81 13.14 -4.82
CA ARG A 116 11.97 12.83 -5.68
C ARG A 116 13.31 13.09 -5.01
N GLU A 117 13.39 14.05 -4.09
CA GLU A 117 14.61 14.39 -3.34
C GLU A 117 14.91 13.37 -2.23
N ASP A 118 13.90 12.65 -1.73
CA ASP A 118 14.05 11.54 -0.78
C ASP A 118 14.43 10.18 -1.44
N LYS A 119 14.84 10.18 -2.72
CA LYS A 119 15.38 9.00 -3.44
C LYS A 119 16.88 8.82 -3.19
#